data_AF-A0A954MQ20-F1
#
_entry.id   AF-A0A954MQ20-F1
#
_cell.length_a   1.000
_cell.length_b   1.000
_cell.length_c   1.000
_cell.angle_alpha   90.00
_cell.angle_beta   90.00
_cell.angle_gamma   90.00
#
_symmetry.space_group_name_H-M   'P 1'
#
loop_
_entity.id
_entity.type
_entity.pdbx_description
1 polymer ?
#
loop_
_entity_poly.entity_id
_entity_poly.type
_entity_poly.pdbx_seq_one_letter_code
_entity_poly.pdbx_strand_id
1 'polypeptide(L)'
;MSSESASSAVQISTGARLHFGPLAYSPSHGRHFGGIGLMIDHPGWSIEARPATGNNVDTVTGFEVERVRQVLQRFRERALPAWQPAP
;
A
#
# COMPACT_ATOMS: atom_id res chain seq x y z
N MET A 1 26.26 -24.70 -16.03
CA MET A 1 24.97 -24.72 -15.31
C MET A 1 24.77 -23.32 -14.77
N SER A 2 24.05 -22.49 -15.51
CA SER A 2 23.84 -21.07 -15.20
C SER A 2 22.88 -20.98 -14.01
N SER A 3 23.26 -20.27 -12.96
CA SER A 3 22.38 -20.00 -11.82
C SER A 3 21.27 -19.07 -12.27
N GLU A 4 20.03 -19.57 -12.22
CA GLU A 4 18.84 -18.77 -12.39
C GLU A 4 18.69 -17.88 -11.14
N SER A 5 19.17 -16.63 -11.21
CA SER A 5 18.91 -15.64 -10.17
C SER A 5 17.44 -15.30 -10.25
N ALA A 6 16.61 -15.88 -9.38
CA ALA A 6 15.21 -15.54 -9.25
C ALA A 6 15.07 -14.01 -9.14
N SER A 7 14.52 -13.37 -10.17
CA SER A 7 14.15 -11.96 -10.13
C SER A 7 13.06 -11.84 -9.06
N SER A 8 13.42 -11.36 -7.87
CA SER A 8 12.50 -11.26 -6.73
C SER A 8 11.60 -10.04 -6.90
N ALA A 9 10.75 -10.07 -7.92
CA ALA A 9 9.68 -9.09 -8.09
C ALA A 9 8.55 -9.41 -7.11
N VAL A 10 8.05 -8.40 -6.41
CA VAL A 10 6.85 -8.49 -5.57
C VAL A 10 5.77 -7.63 -6.20
N GLN A 11 4.62 -8.24 -6.48
CA GLN A 11 3.44 -7.54 -6.97
C GLN A 11 2.36 -7.51 -5.90
N ILE A 12 1.78 -6.34 -5.68
CA ILE A 12 0.69 -6.12 -4.73
C ILE A 12 -0.44 -5.40 -5.47
N SER A 13 -1.64 -5.95 -5.36
CA SER A 13 -2.86 -5.34 -5.88
C SER A 13 -3.85 -5.12 -4.73
N THR A 14 -4.51 -3.97 -4.73
CA THR A 14 -5.58 -3.66 -3.77
C THR A 14 -6.69 -2.87 -4.45
N GLY A 15 -7.93 -3.15 -4.05
CA GLY A 15 -9.09 -2.33 -4.41
C GLY A 15 -9.15 -1.02 -3.61
N ALA A 16 -10.30 -0.35 -3.65
CA ALA A 16 -10.60 0.86 -2.90
C ALA A 16 -11.64 0.62 -1.81
N ARG A 17 -11.73 1.56 -0.86
CA ARG A 17 -12.78 1.57 0.16
C ARG A 17 -13.65 2.81 0.02
N LEU A 18 -14.95 2.59 -0.16
CA LEU A 18 -15.94 3.65 -0.07
C LEU A 18 -16.29 3.85 1.41
N HIS A 19 -16.23 5.10 1.84
CA HIS A 19 -16.58 5.51 3.20
C HIS A 19 -17.92 6.25 3.17
N PHE A 20 -18.96 5.63 3.72
CA PHE A 20 -20.25 6.28 3.92
C PHE A 20 -20.24 6.88 5.32
N GLY A 21 -20.09 8.22 5.34
CA GLY A 21 -19.82 9.06 6.51
C GLY A 21 -20.87 8.97 7.63
N PRO A 22 -20.72 9.78 8.69
CA PRO A 22 -21.27 9.51 10.01
C PRO A 22 -22.79 9.33 9.97
N LEU A 23 -23.22 8.08 10.08
CA LEU A 23 -24.61 7.69 10.17
C LEU A 23 -25.05 7.81 11.63
N ALA A 24 -25.97 8.73 11.89
CA ALA A 24 -26.67 8.79 13.17
C ALA A 24 -27.69 7.65 13.22
N TYR A 25 -27.42 6.60 14.00
CA TYR A 25 -28.33 5.45 14.06
C TYR A 25 -29.45 5.61 15.10
N SER A 26 -29.36 6.59 16.01
CA SER A 26 -30.37 6.85 17.04
C SER A 26 -30.50 8.36 17.34
N PRO A 27 -31.54 9.04 16.83
CA PRO A 27 -31.79 10.46 17.11
C PRO A 27 -32.04 10.78 18.59
N SER A 28 -32.50 9.80 19.38
CA SER A 28 -32.93 9.98 20.77
C SER A 28 -31.84 9.80 21.84
N HIS A 29 -30.64 9.35 21.48
CA HIS A 29 -29.57 9.00 22.43
C HIS A 29 -28.29 9.86 22.30
N GLY A 30 -28.36 11.03 21.67
CA GLY A 30 -27.24 11.95 21.54
C GLY A 30 -26.32 11.66 20.33
N ARG A 31 -25.01 11.95 20.46
CA ARG A 31 -24.02 11.86 19.36
C ARG A 31 -23.49 10.44 19.16
N HIS A 32 -24.35 9.53 18.70
CA HIS A 32 -23.96 8.18 18.31
C HIS A 32 -23.81 8.11 16.79
N PHE A 33 -22.56 8.15 16.33
CA PHE A 33 -22.23 8.09 14.91
C PHE A 33 -21.42 6.84 14.60
N GLY A 34 -21.81 6.14 13.55
CA GLY A 34 -21.02 5.06 12.95
C GLY A 34 -20.77 5.35 11.47
N GLY A 35 -20.04 4.47 10.79
CA GLY A 35 -19.87 4.56 9.34
C GLY A 35 -19.96 3.16 8.75
N ILE A 36 -20.41 3.09 7.50
CA ILE A 36 -20.34 1.86 6.72
C ILE A 36 -19.18 2.04 5.73
N GLY A 37 -18.31 1.02 5.68
CA GLY A 37 -17.24 0.96 4.69
C GLY A 37 -17.47 -0.21 3.77
N LEU A 38 -17.47 0.03 2.44
CA LEU A 38 -17.54 -1.03 1.44
C LEU A 38 -16.19 -1.14 0.72
N MET A 39 -15.61 -2.34 0.71
CA MET A 39 -14.46 -2.64 -0.14
C MET A 39 -14.97 -2.92 -1.56
N ILE A 40 -14.37 -2.29 -2.55
CA ILE A 40 -14.67 -2.49 -3.97
C ILE A 40 -13.40 -2.84 -4.71
N ASP A 41 -13.50 -3.71 -5.71
CA ASP A 41 -12.32 -4.13 -6.48
C ASP A 41 -11.75 -2.99 -7.33
N HIS A 42 -12.61 -2.11 -7.85
CA HIS A 42 -12.23 -0.98 -8.71
C HIS A 42 -12.94 0.31 -8.31
N PRO A 43 -12.25 1.46 -8.31
CA PRO A 43 -10.84 1.66 -8.68
C PRO A 43 -9.87 1.02 -7.67
N GLY A 44 -8.63 0.81 -8.06
CA GLY A 44 -7.62 0.13 -7.24
C GLY A 44 -6.19 0.50 -7.63
N TRP A 45 -5.23 -0.08 -6.91
CA TRP A 45 -3.80 0.07 -7.15
C TRP A 45 -3.18 -1.28 -7.50
N SER A 46 -2.27 -1.27 -8.46
CA SER A 46 -1.33 -2.37 -8.71
C SER A 46 0.08 -1.80 -8.64
N ILE A 47 0.89 -2.32 -7.73
CA ILE A 47 2.27 -1.91 -7.51
C ILE A 47 3.15 -3.12 -7.70
N GLU A 48 4.23 -2.95 -8.46
CA GLU A 48 5.28 -3.94 -8.59
C GLU A 48 6.59 -3.34 -8.10
N ALA A 49 7.29 -4.07 -7.24
CA ALA A 49 8.58 -3.69 -6.70
C ALA A 49 9.62 -4.74 -7.09
N ARG A 50 10.78 -4.28 -7.56
CA ARG A 50 11.94 -5.13 -7.87
C ARG A 50 13.17 -4.53 -7.18
N PRO A 51 14.12 -5.36 -6.71
CA PRO A 51 15.43 -4.86 -6.31
C PRO A 51 16.06 -4.08 -7.47
N ALA A 52 16.64 -2.92 -7.16
CA ALA A 52 17.39 -2.16 -8.15
C ALA A 52 18.63 -2.94 -8.61
N THR A 53 18.88 -2.95 -9.91
CA THR A 53 20.10 -3.54 -10.49
C THR A 53 21.10 -2.44 -10.79
N GLY A 54 22.33 -2.53 -10.24
CA GLY A 54 23.38 -1.53 -10.47
C GLY A 54 23.39 -0.41 -9.43
N ASN A 55 23.73 0.82 -9.82
CA ASN A 55 23.82 1.96 -8.90
C ASN A 55 22.49 2.10 -8.14
N ASN A 56 22.57 2.07 -6.80
CA ASN A 56 21.49 1.95 -5.80
C ASN A 56 20.45 3.11 -5.78
N VAL A 57 20.01 3.60 -6.93
CA VAL A 57 19.02 4.67 -7.04
C VAL A 57 17.65 4.07 -7.35
N ASP A 58 16.70 4.29 -6.45
CA ASP A 58 15.32 3.84 -6.63
C ASP A 58 14.71 4.52 -7.88
N THR A 59 14.17 3.73 -8.80
CA THR A 59 13.46 4.23 -10.00
C THR A 59 11.97 3.97 -9.84
N VAL A 60 11.15 5.02 -10.03
CA VAL A 60 9.69 4.95 -9.88
C VAL A 60 9.03 5.44 -11.16
N THR A 61 8.13 4.64 -11.71
CA THR A 61 7.35 4.92 -12.92
C THR A 61 5.86 4.70 -12.64
N GLY A 62 4.99 5.21 -13.50
CA GLY A 62 3.54 5.01 -13.41
C GLY A 62 2.79 6.23 -12.86
N PHE A 63 1.69 5.97 -12.14
CA PHE A 63 0.83 7.01 -11.57
C PHE A 63 1.31 7.43 -10.17
N GLU A 64 1.09 8.70 -9.79
CA GLU A 64 1.43 9.22 -8.44
C GLU A 64 2.90 9.01 -8.03
N VAL A 65 3.80 9.12 -9.01
CA VAL A 65 5.26 8.90 -8.84
C VAL A 65 5.82 9.67 -7.65
N GLU A 66 5.41 10.92 -7.47
CA GLU A 66 5.95 11.76 -6.40
C GLU A 66 5.53 11.28 -5.01
N ARG A 67 4.26 10.86 -4.87
CA ARG A 67 3.76 10.26 -3.63
C ARG A 67 4.51 8.97 -3.31
N VAL A 68 4.76 8.13 -4.31
CA VAL A 68 5.51 6.87 -4.14
C VAL A 68 6.96 7.16 -3.72
N ARG A 69 7.63 8.15 -4.32
CA ARG A 69 8.97 8.58 -3.90
C ARG A 69 9.02 9.04 -2.44
N GLN A 70 8.05 9.86 -2.02
CA GLN A 70 7.95 10.31 -0.63
C GLN A 70 7.76 9.15 0.35
N VAL A 71 6.97 8.15 -0.02
CA VAL A 71 6.77 6.94 0.79
C VAL A 71 8.06 6.10 0.85
N LEU A 72 8.74 5.88 -0.28
CA LEU A 72 10.02 5.17 -0.32
C LEU A 72 11.08 5.88 0.52
N GLN A 73 11.20 7.20 0.41
CA GLN A 73 12.12 7.99 1.23
C GLN A 73 11.87 7.76 2.73
N ARG A 74 10.61 7.81 3.18
CA ARG A 74 10.25 7.51 4.58
C ARG A 74 10.64 6.10 5.00
N PHE A 75 10.57 5.12 4.10
CA PHE A 75 11.00 3.74 4.36
C PHE A 75 12.53 3.58 4.37
N ARG A 76 13.29 4.41 3.63
CA ARG A 76 14.76 4.40 3.67
C ARG A 76 15.31 5.10 4.91
N GLU A 77 14.67 6.20 5.30
CA GLU A 77 15.04 6.97 6.50
C GLU A 77 14.72 6.22 7.80
N ARG A 78 13.73 5.31 7.76
CA ARG A 78 13.38 4.45 8.89
C ARG A 78 14.00 3.08 8.68
N ALA A 79 14.90 2.66 9.56
CA ALA A 79 15.28 1.25 9.64
C ALA A 79 14.02 0.43 9.97
N LEU A 80 13.46 -0.26 8.98
CA LEU A 80 12.40 -1.22 9.23
C LEU A 80 12.98 -2.38 10.05
N PRO A 81 12.26 -2.86 11.08
CA PRO A 81 12.66 -4.09 11.74
C PRO A 81 12.70 -5.22 10.70
N ALA A 82 13.61 -6.17 10.88
CA ALA A 82 13.65 -7.38 10.05
C ALA A 82 12.25 -8.00 10.04
N TRP A 83 11.73 -8.28 8.85
CA TRP A 83 10.43 -8.94 8.72
C TRP A 83 10.46 -10.28 9.43
N GLN A 84 9.51 -10.49 10.34
CA GLN A 84 9.28 -11.77 10.99
C GLN A 84 7.95 -12.32 10.45
N PRO A 85 7.91 -13.56 9.93
CA PRO A 85 6.65 -14.18 9.55
C PRO A 85 5.74 -14.32 10.78
N ALA A 86 4.43 -14.22 10.57
CA ALA A 86 3.45 -14.60 11.59
C ALA A 86 3.64 -16.08 11.98
N PRO A 87 3.39 -16.44 13.25
CA PRO A 87 3.51 -17.83 13.72
C PRO A 87 2.55 -18.79 13.01
#